data_AF-A0AAV6AA05-F1
#
_entry.id   AF-A0AAV6AA05-F1
#
_cell.length_a   1.000
_cell.length_b   1.000
_cell.length_c   1.000
_cell.angle_alpha   90.00
_cell.angle_beta   90.00
_cell.angle_gamma   90.00
#
_symmetry.space_group_name_H-M   'P 1'
#
loop_
_entity.id
_entity.type
_entity.pdbx_description
1 polymer ?
#
loop_
_entity_poly.entity_id
_entity_poly.type
_entity_poly.pdbx_seq_one_letter_code
_entity_poly.pdbx_strand_id
1 'polypeptide(L)'
;VGPHEAPHDAAFEVRAFTGRGTEDPVTGSLNASLAQWLMGAGLAPSSYVAAQGTALQRVGRVHLRKDGDDIWVGGDVVSVVSGELSL
;
A
#
# COMPACT_ATOMS: atom_id res chain seq x y z
N VAL A 1 2.86 10.33 0.21
CA VAL A 1 2.58 9.61 -1.06
C VAL A 1 3.11 10.46 -2.20
N GLY A 2 3.82 9.86 -3.15
CA GLY A 2 4.34 10.55 -4.33
C GLY A 2 4.15 9.69 -5.58
N PRO A 3 3.82 10.28 -6.74
CA PRO A 3 3.68 9.52 -7.98
C PRO A 3 5.03 8.98 -8.45
N HIS A 4 5.01 7.80 -9.05
CA HIS A 4 6.14 7.29 -9.84
C HIS A 4 6.07 7.83 -11.26
N GLU A 5 7.21 8.05 -11.90
CA GLU A 5 7.29 8.33 -13.33
C GLU A 5 7.05 7.03 -14.12
N ALA A 6 6.28 7.12 -15.22
CA ALA A 6 6.05 5.96 -16.08
C ALA A 6 7.27 5.71 -17.01
N PRO A 7 7.63 4.44 -17.30
CA PRO A 7 6.98 3.20 -16.84
C PRO A 7 7.48 2.76 -15.44
N HIS A 8 6.54 2.37 -14.58
CA HIS A 8 6.82 1.76 -13.27
C HIS A 8 5.77 0.69 -12.97
N ASP A 9 6.11 -0.29 -12.12
CA ASP A 9 5.20 -1.38 -11.70
C ASP A 9 4.16 -0.95 -10.64
N ALA A 10 4.18 0.32 -10.25
CA ALA A 10 3.31 0.93 -9.25
C ALA A 10 3.13 2.41 -9.59
N ALA A 11 1.95 2.96 -9.33
CA ALA A 11 1.62 4.35 -9.64
C ALA A 11 2.15 5.35 -8.61
N PHE A 12 2.29 4.91 -7.35
CA PHE A 12 2.71 5.77 -6.24
C PHE A 12 3.66 5.04 -5.30
N GLU A 13 4.60 5.79 -4.72
CA GLU A 13 5.32 5.41 -3.51
C GLU A 13 4.61 5.99 -2.27
N VAL A 14 4.33 5.12 -1.30
CA VAL A 14 3.78 5.49 0.01
C VAL A 14 4.87 5.26 1.07
N ARG A 15 4.92 6.16 2.05
CA ARG A 15 5.71 5.99 3.28
C ARG A 15 4.81 6.26 4.47
N ALA A 16 4.81 5.37 5.44
CA ALA A 16 3.92 5.40 6.60
C ALA A 16 4.75 5.51 7.87
N PHE A 17 4.69 6.67 8.52
CA PHE A 17 5.38 6.90 9.79
C PHE A 17 4.39 6.89 10.94
N THR A 18 4.71 6.14 11.99
CA THR A 18 3.92 6.12 13.21
C THR A 18 4.24 7.33 14.09
N GLY A 19 3.38 7.63 15.07
CA GLY A 19 3.64 8.67 16.06
C GLY A 19 4.88 8.43 16.93
N ARG A 20 5.51 7.24 16.85
CA ARG A 20 6.77 6.91 17.53
C ARG A 20 8.00 7.10 16.63
N GLY A 21 7.82 7.60 15.40
CA GLY A 21 8.90 7.83 14.44
C GLY A 21 9.39 6.57 13.70
N THR A 22 8.75 5.42 13.91
CA THR A 22 9.02 4.20 13.14
C THR A 22 8.28 4.24 11.81
N GLU A 23 8.91 3.71 10.76
CA GLU A 23 8.27 3.52 9.46
C GLU A 23 7.71 2.10 9.36
N ASP A 24 6.44 1.98 8.95
CA ASP A 24 5.77 0.69 8.73
C ASP A 24 6.00 0.24 7.27
N PRO A 25 6.49 -1.00 7.04
CA PRO A 25 6.82 -1.47 5.70
C PRO A 25 5.65 -1.54 4.72
N VAL A 26 4.44 -1.91 5.16
CA VAL A 26 3.25 -1.98 4.31
C VAL A 26 1.99 -1.76 5.16
N THR A 27 1.29 -0.64 4.96
CA THR A 27 0.13 -0.27 5.79
C THR A 27 -1.15 -0.28 4.96
N GLY A 28 -1.92 -1.37 5.01
CA GLY A 28 -3.14 -1.53 4.20
C GLY A 28 -4.19 -0.45 4.45
N SER A 29 -4.46 -0.11 5.71
CA SER A 29 -5.47 0.90 6.09
C SER A 29 -5.11 2.32 5.64
N LEU A 30 -3.83 2.69 5.67
CA LEU A 30 -3.35 3.96 5.12
C LEU A 30 -3.55 3.99 3.60
N ASN A 31 -3.19 2.92 2.89
CA ASN A 31 -3.40 2.82 1.45
C ASN A 31 -4.90 2.90 1.08
N ALA A 32 -5.79 2.30 1.88
CA ALA A 32 -7.24 2.42 1.70
C ALA A 32 -7.70 3.89 1.78
N SER A 33 -7.21 4.61 2.79
CA SER A 33 -7.57 6.02 3.01
C SER A 33 -7.01 6.93 1.91
N LEU A 34 -5.77 6.65 1.46
CA LEU A 34 -5.16 7.35 0.33
C LEU A 34 -5.91 7.08 -0.97
N ALA A 35 -6.36 5.85 -1.23
CA ALA A 35 -7.13 5.53 -2.42
C ALA A 35 -8.46 6.28 -2.48
N GLN A 36 -9.20 6.36 -1.35
CA GLN A 36 -10.42 7.17 -1.27
C GLN A 36 -10.16 8.63 -1.68
N TRP A 37 -9.10 9.23 -1.13
CA TRP A 37 -8.74 10.61 -1.45
C TRP A 37 -8.25 10.77 -2.89
N LEU A 38 -7.26 9.99 -3.33
CA LEU A 38 -6.61 10.12 -4.64
C LEU A 38 -7.60 9.87 -5.78
N MET A 39 -8.42 8.82 -5.68
CA MET A 39 -9.44 8.52 -6.70
C MET A 39 -10.56 9.56 -6.66
N GLY A 40 -11.01 9.97 -5.47
CA GLY A 40 -12.05 11.00 -5.33
C GLY A 40 -11.62 12.37 -5.87
N ALA A 41 -10.33 12.69 -5.77
CA ALA A 41 -9.74 13.92 -6.30
C ALA A 41 -9.34 13.83 -7.78
N GLY A 42 -9.54 12.68 -8.45
CA GLY A 42 -9.12 12.46 -9.84
C GLY A 42 -7.60 12.41 -10.05
N LEU A 43 -6.83 12.20 -8.98
CA LEU A 43 -5.36 12.13 -9.01
C LEU A 43 -4.84 10.71 -9.29
N ALA A 44 -5.69 9.70 -9.16
CA ALA A 44 -5.39 8.31 -9.47
C ALA A 44 -6.53 7.67 -10.27
N PRO A 45 -6.23 6.68 -11.13
CA PRO A 45 -7.27 5.89 -11.78
C PRO A 45 -8.05 5.05 -10.74
N SER A 46 -9.20 4.51 -11.14
CA SER A 46 -10.06 3.68 -10.28
C SER A 46 -9.43 2.34 -9.86
N SER A 47 -8.32 1.96 -10.47
CA SER A 47 -7.52 0.79 -10.08
C SER A 47 -6.04 1.10 -10.28
N TYR A 48 -5.22 0.89 -9.25
CA TYR A 48 -3.77 1.07 -9.33
C TYR A 48 -3.04 0.22 -8.29
N VAL A 49 -1.71 0.12 -8.44
CA VAL A 49 -0.83 -0.49 -7.44
C VAL A 49 -0.03 0.61 -6.75
N ALA A 50 0.01 0.59 -5.42
CA ALA A 50 0.92 1.41 -4.61
C ALA A 50 2.12 0.57 -4.16
N ALA A 51 3.32 1.14 -4.27
CA ALA A 51 4.51 0.63 -3.63
C ALA A 51 4.66 1.23 -2.23
N GLN A 52 5.10 0.43 -1.26
CA GLN A 52 5.46 0.89 0.08
C GLN A 52 6.65 0.09 0.62
N GLY A 53 7.49 0.75 1.40
CA GLY A 53 8.60 0.12 2.12
C GLY A 53 9.91 0.06 1.35
N THR A 54 10.00 0.69 0.16
CA THR A 54 11.22 0.70 -0.66
C THR A 54 12.42 1.26 0.11
N ALA A 55 12.21 2.33 0.89
CA ALA A 55 13.22 2.92 1.77
C ALA A 55 13.70 1.98 2.88
N LEU A 56 12.88 1.00 3.27
CA LEU A 56 13.20 -0.05 4.24
C LEU A 56 13.70 -1.34 3.58
N GLN A 57 14.01 -1.30 2.28
CA GLN A 57 14.38 -2.46 1.47
C GLN A 57 13.29 -3.57 1.48
N ARG A 58 12.03 -3.16 1.55
CA ARG A 58 10.85 -4.03 1.38
C ARG A 58 10.15 -3.66 0.07
N VAL A 59 9.51 -4.65 -0.54
CA VAL A 59 8.87 -4.51 -1.85
C VAL A 59 7.37 -4.73 -1.70
N GLY A 60 6.72 -3.91 -0.88
CA GLY A 60 5.27 -3.97 -0.72
C GLY A 60 4.56 -3.58 -2.01
N ARG A 61 3.56 -4.36 -2.41
CA ARG A 61 2.65 -4.04 -3.53
C ARG A 61 1.23 -4.13 -3.00
N VAL A 62 0.57 -2.98 -2.90
CA VAL A 62 -0.82 -2.88 -2.47
C VAL A 62 -1.67 -2.61 -3.70
N HIS A 63 -2.63 -3.49 -3.96
CA HIS A 63 -3.57 -3.40 -5.06
C HIS A 63 -4.81 -2.67 -4.56
N LEU A 64 -5.12 -1.54 -5.20
CA LEU A 64 -6.26 -0.68 -4.87
C LEU A 64 -7.24 -0.73 -6.03
N ARG A 65 -8.51 -0.99 -5.73
CA ARG A 65 -9.60 -0.97 -6.72
C ARG A 65 -10.85 -0.36 -6.12
N LYS A 66 -11.44 0.62 -6.81
CA LYS A 66 -12.77 1.13 -6.51
C LYS A 66 -13.85 0.24 -7.13
N ASP A 67 -14.86 -0.10 -6.35
CA ASP A 67 -16.01 -0.90 -6.76
C ASP A 67 -17.29 -0.27 -6.21
N GLY A 68 -18.00 0.49 -7.06
CA GLY A 68 -19.06 1.39 -6.58
C GLY A 68 -18.51 2.43 -5.62
N ASP A 69 -19.04 2.44 -4.39
CA ASP A 69 -18.59 3.33 -3.31
C ASP A 69 -17.48 2.69 -2.44
N ASP A 70 -17.21 1.40 -2.62
CA ASP A 70 -16.22 0.66 -1.84
C ASP A 70 -14.81 0.76 -2.42
N ILE A 71 -13.82 0.66 -1.54
CA ILE A 71 -12.41 0.55 -1.90
C ILE A 71 -11.89 -0.80 -1.44
N TRP A 72 -11.53 -1.64 -2.39
CA TRP A 72 -10.87 -2.90 -2.17
C TRP A 72 -9.36 -2.69 -2.05
N VAL A 73 -8.78 -3.30 -1.03
CA VAL A 73 -7.34 -3.28 -0.75
C VAL A 73 -6.87 -4.72 -0.63
N GLY A 74 -5.90 -5.09 -1.46
CA GLY A 74 -5.33 -6.44 -1.48
C GLY A 74 -3.83 -6.43 -1.72
N GLY A 75 -3.21 -7.59 -1.61
CA GLY A 75 -1.80 -7.80 -1.89
C GLY A 75 -1.44 -9.27 -1.77
N ASP A 76 -0.34 -9.64 -2.40
CA ASP A 76 0.19 -11.00 -2.32
C ASP A 76 0.82 -11.24 -0.94
N VAL A 77 0.71 -12.47 -0.45
CA VAL A 77 1.28 -12.90 0.83
C VAL A 77 2.10 -14.17 0.65
N VAL A 78 3.13 -14.32 1.47
CA VAL A 78 3.96 -15.52 1.53
C VAL A 78 4.20 -15.92 2.98
N SER A 79 4.06 -17.20 3.30
CA SER A 79 4.39 -17.73 4.61
C SER A 79 5.92 -17.74 4.79
N VAL A 80 6.42 -17.01 5.80
CA VAL A 80 7.87 -16.89 6.07
C VAL A 80 8.32 -17.79 7.21
N VAL A 81 7.49 -17.94 8.25
CA VAL A 81 7.77 -18.76 9.43
C VAL A 81 6.53 -19.57 9.77
N SER A 82 6.73 -20.82 10.14
CA SER A 82 5.72 -21.71 10.69
C SER A 82 6.31 -22.45 11.89
N GLY A 83 5.53 -22.62 12.95
CA GLY A 83 5.99 -23.26 14.18
C GLY A 83 4.93 -23.28 15.28
N GLU A 84 5.30 -23.83 16.42
CA GLU A 84 4.43 -23.97 17.61
C GLU A 84 5.05 -23.22 18.80
N LEU A 85 4.21 -22.63 19.65
CA LEU A 85 4.63 -21.93 20.88
C LEU A 85 3.92 -22.56 22.07
N SER A 86 4.66 -22.88 23.13
CA SER A 86 4.10 -23.20 24.44
C SER A 86 4.03 -21.93 25.29
N LEU A 87 2.87 -21.67 25.90
CA LEU A 87 2.60 -20.49 26.74
C LEU A 87 3.02 -20.70 28.19
#